data_AF-A0AAP5QIG0-F1
#
_entry.id   AF-A0AAP5QIG0-F1
#
_cell.length_a   1.000
_cell.length_b   1.000
_cell.length_c   1.000
_cell.angle_alpha   90.00
_cell.angle_beta   90.00
_cell.angle_gamma   90.00
#
_symmetry.space_group_name_H-M   'P 1'
#
loop_
_entity.id
_entity.type
_entity.pdbx_description
1 polymer ?
#
loop_
_entity_poly.entity_id
_entity_poly.type
_entity_poly.pdbx_seq_one_letter_code
_entity_poly.pdbx_strand_id
1 'polypeptide(L)'
;MPHVPAEKRRKVRDAILTKTGLHHFHVGGVTAINPRGRSGRLVFANVTDEEFRIIAISDHNAFDIGSDEWKRLFRISHRYIQSQVPDEGAHMAYPVMSNGDSMALVMYAMHCAELIERLDAQLDQPAFADKRYSSCRNEDGREMRRPSKPNFRWSFSECDLGVTEAKSGVFFRLFFAPR
;
A
#
# COMPACT_ATOMS: atom_id res chain seq x y z
N MET A 1 -2.20 10.00 34.30
CA MET A 1 -2.14 9.77 32.84
C MET A 1 -3.53 9.39 32.35
N PRO A 2 -4.20 10.20 31.51
CA PRO A 2 -5.56 9.89 31.08
C PRO A 2 -5.60 8.64 30.21
N HIS A 3 -6.60 7.80 30.43
CA HIS A 3 -6.77 6.52 29.76
C HIS A 3 -7.15 6.72 28.29
N VAL A 4 -6.20 6.59 27.37
CA VAL A 4 -6.46 6.65 25.93
C VAL A 4 -7.06 5.30 25.47
N PRO A 5 -8.27 5.30 24.86
CA PRO A 5 -8.94 4.09 24.36
C PRO A 5 -8.05 3.28 23.39
N ALA A 6 -8.23 1.96 23.37
CA ALA A 6 -7.42 1.04 22.56
C ALA A 6 -7.44 1.36 21.05
N GLU A 7 -8.56 1.84 20.52
CA GLU A 7 -8.68 2.29 19.13
C GLU A 7 -7.79 3.50 18.81
N LYS A 8 -7.66 4.45 19.73
CA LYS A 8 -6.72 5.58 19.58
C LYS A 8 -5.27 5.10 19.60
N ARG A 9 -4.93 4.05 20.35
CA ARG A 9 -3.56 3.49 20.36
C ARG A 9 -3.19 2.79 19.06
N ARG A 10 -4.15 2.15 18.37
CA ARG A 10 -3.92 1.52 17.07
C ARG A 10 -3.63 2.57 15.98
N LYS A 11 -4.40 3.66 15.95
CA LYS A 11 -4.17 4.82 15.05
C LYS A 11 -2.79 5.47 15.22
N VAL A 12 -2.22 5.45 16.44
CA VAL A 12 -0.89 6.03 16.70
C VAL A 12 0.25 5.13 16.19
N ARG A 13 0.06 3.80 16.16
CA ARG A 13 1.09 2.86 15.71
C ARG A 13 1.26 2.85 14.19
N ASP A 14 0.16 3.01 13.45
CA ASP A 14 0.20 3.13 12.00
C ASP A 14 0.77 4.48 11.54
N ALA A 15 0.86 5.46 12.45
CA ALA A 15 1.41 6.78 12.14
C ALA A 15 2.91 6.76 11.77
N ILE A 16 3.70 5.76 12.20
CA ILE A 16 5.09 5.66 11.74
C ILE A 16 5.12 5.32 10.25
N LEU A 17 4.34 4.34 9.80
CA LEU A 17 4.25 4.00 8.38
C LEU A 17 3.76 5.21 7.59
N THR A 18 2.70 5.89 8.06
CA THR A 18 2.17 7.08 7.37
C THR A 18 3.18 8.24 7.29
N LYS A 19 4.03 8.44 8.31
CA LYS A 19 4.95 9.58 8.39
C LYS A 19 6.37 9.31 7.86
N THR A 20 6.76 8.04 7.80
CA THR A 20 8.13 7.63 7.44
C THR A 20 8.19 6.67 6.26
N GLY A 21 7.05 6.13 5.82
CA GLY A 21 6.96 5.08 4.81
C GLY A 21 7.57 3.74 5.21
N LEU A 22 8.07 3.61 6.45
CA LEU A 22 8.73 2.39 6.90
C LEU A 22 7.75 1.44 7.55
N HIS A 23 7.77 0.19 7.10
CA HIS A 23 7.08 -0.92 7.76
C HIS A 23 7.84 -1.30 9.02
N HIS A 24 7.12 -1.66 10.09
CA HIS A 24 7.73 -2.13 11.32
C HIS A 24 7.45 -3.61 11.57
N PHE A 25 8.48 -4.32 12.03
CA PHE A 25 8.43 -5.75 12.30
C PHE A 25 8.95 -6.02 13.70
N HIS A 26 8.20 -6.84 14.44
CA HIS A 26 8.73 -7.41 15.68
C HIS A 26 9.72 -8.51 15.34
N VAL A 27 10.91 -8.43 15.91
CA VAL A 27 11.92 -9.49 15.81
C VAL A 27 11.94 -10.32 17.08
N GLY A 28 12.02 -11.65 16.98
CA GLY A 28 12.13 -12.54 18.13
C GLY A 28 11.76 -13.98 17.80
N GLY A 29 12.34 -14.93 18.55
CA GLY A 29 11.96 -16.34 18.47
C GLY A 29 10.77 -16.65 19.36
N VAL A 30 9.87 -17.50 18.89
CA VAL A 30 8.80 -18.06 19.73
C VAL A 30 9.43 -19.03 20.72
N THR A 31 9.23 -18.78 22.02
CA THR A 31 9.70 -19.65 23.10
C THR A 31 8.60 -19.84 24.13
N ALA A 32 8.76 -20.81 25.04
CA ALA A 32 7.79 -21.04 26.12
C ALA A 32 7.54 -19.78 26.98
N ILE A 33 8.57 -18.94 27.17
CA ILE A 33 8.50 -17.67 27.91
C ILE A 33 8.18 -16.46 27.02
N ASN A 34 8.26 -16.60 25.69
CA ASN A 34 7.89 -15.58 24.70
C ASN A 34 6.98 -16.20 23.63
N PRO A 35 5.72 -16.55 23.96
CA PRO A 35 4.83 -17.26 23.06
C PRO A 35 4.42 -16.44 21.83
N ARG A 36 4.59 -15.11 21.87
CA ARG A 36 4.30 -14.22 20.74
C ARG A 36 5.52 -13.97 19.84
N GLY A 37 6.70 -14.44 20.21
CA GLY A 37 7.94 -14.24 19.47
C GLY A 37 8.33 -12.76 19.28
N ARG A 38 7.90 -11.87 20.18
CA ARG A 38 8.20 -10.43 20.08
C ARG A 38 9.32 -10.07 21.03
N SER A 39 10.39 -9.45 20.56
CA SER A 39 11.37 -8.79 21.42
C SER A 39 10.97 -7.34 21.70
N GLY A 40 11.70 -6.68 22.60
CA GLY A 40 11.62 -5.24 22.80
C GLY A 40 12.15 -4.42 21.62
N ARG A 41 12.81 -5.07 20.64
CA ARG A 41 13.36 -4.45 19.44
C ARG A 41 12.44 -4.62 18.24
N LEU A 42 12.50 -3.64 17.36
CA LEU A 42 11.71 -3.49 16.15
C LEU A 42 12.64 -3.22 14.98
N VAL A 43 12.37 -3.88 13.85
CA VAL A 43 12.98 -3.57 12.56
C VAL A 43 12.06 -2.61 11.83
N PHE A 44 12.61 -1.50 11.34
CA PHE A 44 11.95 -0.58 10.43
C PHE A 44 12.57 -0.74 9.04
N ALA A 45 11.75 -1.09 8.05
CA ALA A 45 12.22 -1.48 6.72
C ALA A 45 11.43 -0.80 5.62
N ASN A 46 12.12 -0.56 4.49
CA ASN A 46 11.49 -0.32 3.21
C ASN A 46 11.15 -1.68 2.60
N VAL A 47 9.92 -1.85 2.12
CA VAL A 47 9.42 -3.12 1.61
C VAL A 47 8.82 -2.85 0.24
N THR A 48 9.36 -3.54 -0.76
CA THR A 48 8.86 -3.56 -2.14
C THR A 48 8.64 -5.01 -2.56
N ASP A 49 8.09 -5.24 -3.74
CA ASP A 49 7.89 -6.59 -4.28
C ASP A 49 9.21 -7.36 -4.46
N GLU A 50 10.31 -6.65 -4.71
CA GLU A 50 11.61 -7.23 -5.05
C GLU A 50 12.64 -7.14 -3.92
N GLU A 51 12.45 -6.18 -3.00
CA GLU A 51 13.45 -5.87 -1.97
C GLU A 51 12.83 -5.69 -0.59
N PHE A 52 13.44 -6.36 0.39
CA PHE A 52 13.26 -6.09 1.81
C PHE A 52 14.52 -5.43 2.37
N ARG A 53 14.48 -4.12 2.64
CA ARG A 53 15.64 -3.34 3.08
C ARG A 53 15.45 -2.81 4.50
N ILE A 54 16.28 -3.29 5.42
CA ILE A 54 16.30 -2.80 6.81
C ILE A 54 16.93 -1.41 6.83
N ILE A 55 16.17 -0.43 7.33
CA ILE A 55 16.60 0.97 7.44
C ILE A 55 17.07 1.30 8.86
N ALA A 56 16.35 0.80 9.86
CA ALA A 56 16.69 1.04 11.26
C ALA A 56 16.25 -0.10 12.17
N ILE A 57 16.95 -0.24 13.29
CA ILE A 57 16.51 -1.01 14.45
C ILE A 57 16.28 -0.04 15.60
N SER A 58 15.17 -0.22 16.30
CA SER A 58 14.69 0.65 17.36
C SER A 58 13.96 -0.16 18.43
N ASP A 59 13.59 0.48 19.54
CA ASP A 59 12.62 -0.06 20.49
C ASP A 59 11.23 0.59 20.33
N HIS A 60 10.31 0.26 21.23
CA HIS A 60 8.93 0.72 21.19
C HIS A 60 8.77 2.22 21.49
N ASN A 61 9.78 2.88 22.05
CA ASN A 61 9.73 4.33 22.28
C ASN A 61 9.72 5.10 20.96
N ALA A 62 10.05 4.49 19.82
CA ALA A 62 9.86 5.09 18.50
C ALA A 62 8.41 5.46 18.18
N PHE A 63 7.42 4.87 18.84
CA PHE A 63 6.01 5.25 18.68
C PHE A 63 5.60 6.45 19.54
N ASP A 64 6.43 6.83 20.51
CA ASP A 64 6.14 7.94 21.42
C ASP A 64 6.66 9.24 20.84
N ILE A 65 5.77 10.02 20.21
CA ILE A 65 6.11 11.28 19.56
C ILE A 65 6.86 12.20 20.55
N GLY A 66 8.04 12.67 20.14
CA GLY A 66 8.90 13.53 20.94
C GLY A 66 9.93 12.80 21.80
N SER A 67 9.86 11.46 21.91
CA SER A 67 10.93 10.67 22.52
C SER A 67 12.23 10.79 21.71
N ASP A 68 13.36 10.50 22.33
CA ASP A 68 14.65 10.54 21.65
C ASP A 68 14.76 9.43 20.59
N GLU A 69 14.11 8.29 20.81
CA GLU A 69 14.06 7.21 19.83
C GLU A 69 13.18 7.58 18.63
N TRP A 70 12.05 8.26 18.86
CA TRP A 70 11.22 8.81 17.78
C TRP A 70 12.01 9.82 16.93
N LYS A 71 12.71 10.79 17.56
CA LYS A 71 13.54 11.77 16.85
C LYS A 71 14.66 11.10 16.06
N ARG A 72 15.30 10.08 16.64
CA ARG A 72 16.37 9.30 16.01
C ARG A 72 15.85 8.59 14.76
N LEU A 73 14.75 7.83 14.89
CA LEU A 73 14.14 7.11 13.77
C LEU A 73 13.73 8.07 12.67
N PHE A 74 13.05 9.17 13.01
CA PHE A 74 12.60 10.17 12.05
C PHE A 74 13.76 10.81 11.27
N ARG A 75 14.88 11.08 11.94
CA ARG A 75 16.10 11.59 11.29
C ARG A 75 16.73 10.55 10.35
N ILE A 76 16.70 9.27 10.71
CA ILE A 76 17.22 8.19 9.86
C ILE A 76 16.32 8.03 8.63
N SER A 77 15.00 7.97 8.80
CA SER A 77 14.05 7.84 7.69
C SER A 77 14.16 9.02 6.73
N HIS A 78 14.29 10.25 7.25
CA HIS A 78 14.43 11.42 6.40
C HIS A 78 15.71 11.37 5.54
N ARG A 79 16.86 10.98 6.12
CA ARG A 79 18.09 10.80 5.35
C ARG A 79 17.99 9.68 4.32
N TYR A 80 17.31 8.59 4.67
CA TYR A 80 17.08 7.49 3.73
C TYR A 80 16.28 7.97 2.51
N ILE A 81 15.16 8.66 2.73
CA ILE A 81 14.35 9.22 1.62
C ILE A 81 15.17 10.20 0.80
N GLN A 82 15.89 11.12 1.45
CA GLN A 82 16.76 12.09 0.77
C GLN A 82 17.75 11.40 -0.17
N SER A 83 18.34 10.28 0.25
CA SER A 83 19.28 9.53 -0.60
C SER A 83 18.66 8.90 -1.84
N GLN A 84 17.33 8.83 -1.93
CA GLN A 84 16.59 8.32 -3.09
C GLN A 84 16.19 9.44 -4.06
N VAL A 85 16.40 10.70 -3.69
CA VAL A 85 15.99 11.87 -4.50
C VAL A 85 17.22 12.37 -5.26
N PRO A 86 17.10 12.64 -6.58
CA PRO A 86 18.19 13.26 -7.35
C PRO A 86 18.63 14.60 -6.74
N ASP A 87 19.90 14.96 -6.88
CA ASP A 87 20.52 16.11 -6.20
C ASP A 87 19.83 17.48 -6.45
N GLU A 88 19.00 17.59 -7.50
CA GLU A 88 18.25 18.80 -7.85
C GLU A 88 16.73 18.70 -7.55
N GLY A 89 16.28 17.59 -6.96
CA GLY A 89 14.88 17.33 -6.68
C GLY A 89 14.42 17.90 -5.33
N ALA A 90 13.42 18.78 -5.36
CA ALA A 90 12.65 19.06 -4.15
C ALA A 90 11.84 17.81 -3.78
N HIS A 91 11.87 17.40 -2.51
CA HIS A 91 11.09 16.28 -2.00
C HIS A 91 10.28 16.68 -0.77
N MET A 92 9.09 16.11 -0.67
CA MET A 92 8.28 16.13 0.53
C MET A 92 8.17 14.70 1.05
N ALA A 93 8.82 14.42 2.17
CA ALA A 93 8.79 13.10 2.79
C ALA A 93 7.39 12.81 3.36
N TYR A 94 6.71 11.84 2.76
CA TYR A 94 5.43 11.25 3.22
C TYR A 94 4.39 12.27 3.72
N PRO A 95 3.88 13.14 2.84
CA PRO A 95 2.83 14.08 3.20
C PRO A 95 1.59 13.37 3.74
N VAL A 96 1.04 13.91 4.82
CA VAL A 96 -0.15 13.41 5.49
C VAL A 96 -1.26 14.43 5.34
N MET A 97 -2.42 13.96 4.91
CA MET A 97 -3.62 14.79 4.73
C MET A 97 -4.21 15.17 6.09
N SER A 98 -5.09 16.17 6.12
CA SER A 98 -5.71 16.66 7.37
C SER A 98 -6.52 15.59 8.13
N ASN A 99 -7.00 14.56 7.42
CA ASN A 99 -7.71 13.42 8.00
C ASN A 99 -6.77 12.34 8.60
N GLY A 100 -5.45 12.47 8.42
CA GLY A 100 -4.44 11.55 8.91
C GLY A 100 -4.02 10.46 7.92
N ASP A 101 -4.61 10.41 6.72
CA ASP A 101 -4.22 9.46 5.66
C ASP A 101 -2.98 9.96 4.91
N SER A 102 -2.22 9.04 4.32
CA SER A 102 -1.12 9.44 3.44
C SER A 102 -1.68 10.11 2.19
N MET A 103 -1.03 11.18 1.72
CA MET A 103 -1.39 11.85 0.48
C MET A 103 -1.37 10.87 -0.70
N ALA A 104 -0.41 9.94 -0.72
CA ALA A 104 -0.33 8.89 -1.74
C ALA A 104 -1.60 8.03 -1.80
N LEU A 105 -2.14 7.60 -0.65
CA LEU A 105 -3.37 6.82 -0.59
C LEU A 105 -4.58 7.64 -1.07
N VAL A 106 -4.67 8.91 -0.65
CA VAL A 106 -5.77 9.79 -1.06
C VAL A 106 -5.73 10.05 -2.56
N MET A 107 -4.56 10.36 -3.11
CA MET A 107 -4.38 10.55 -4.56
C MET A 107 -4.72 9.27 -5.34
N TYR A 108 -4.29 8.12 -4.85
CA TYR A 108 -4.63 6.83 -5.45
C TYR A 108 -6.16 6.61 -5.47
N ALA A 109 -6.83 6.83 -4.34
CA ALA A 109 -8.28 6.67 -4.25
C ALA A 109 -9.05 7.64 -5.16
N MET A 110 -8.61 8.90 -5.25
CA MET A 110 -9.19 9.89 -6.17
C MET A 110 -9.05 9.43 -7.62
N HIS A 111 -7.88 8.96 -8.03
CA HIS A 111 -7.67 8.46 -9.38
C HIS A 111 -8.53 7.23 -9.70
N CYS A 112 -8.67 6.33 -8.74
CA CYS A 112 -9.58 5.19 -8.86
C CYS A 112 -11.03 5.64 -9.07
N ALA A 113 -11.51 6.62 -8.29
CA ALA A 113 -12.86 7.16 -8.43
C ALA A 113 -13.08 7.80 -9.82
N GLU A 114 -12.15 8.65 -10.27
CA GLU A 114 -12.20 9.28 -11.60
C GLU A 114 -12.22 8.24 -12.72
N LEU A 115 -11.42 7.17 -12.60
CA LEU A 115 -11.38 6.09 -13.58
C LEU A 115 -12.70 5.32 -13.64
N ILE A 116 -13.29 5.05 -12.47
CA ILE A 116 -14.59 4.39 -12.36
C ILE A 116 -15.65 5.28 -13.02
N GLU A 117 -15.78 6.54 -12.62
CA GLU A 117 -16.77 7.47 -13.17
C GLU A 117 -16.69 7.58 -14.70
N ARG A 118 -15.47 7.60 -15.26
CA ARG A 118 -15.26 7.69 -16.70
C ARG A 118 -15.62 6.41 -17.46
N LEU A 119 -15.43 5.25 -16.86
CA LEU A 119 -15.53 3.96 -17.54
C LEU A 119 -16.80 3.19 -17.22
N ASP A 120 -17.50 3.47 -16.12
CA ASP A 120 -18.61 2.66 -15.61
C ASP A 120 -19.68 2.39 -16.67
N ALA A 121 -20.14 3.44 -17.36
CA ALA A 121 -21.13 3.33 -18.43
C ALA A 121 -20.66 2.53 -19.67
N GLN A 122 -19.35 2.30 -19.81
CA GLN A 122 -18.77 1.52 -20.91
C GLN A 122 -18.72 0.02 -20.60
N LEU A 123 -18.77 -0.40 -19.33
CA LEU A 123 -18.64 -1.81 -18.94
C LEU A 123 -19.72 -2.70 -19.59
N ASP A 124 -20.93 -2.16 -19.75
CA ASP A 124 -22.04 -2.87 -20.38
C ASP A 124 -21.99 -2.85 -21.91
N GLN A 125 -21.09 -2.07 -22.51
CA GLN A 125 -20.99 -1.96 -23.95
C GLN A 125 -20.20 -3.13 -24.55
N PRO A 126 -20.69 -3.78 -25.62
CA PRO A 126 -19.97 -4.87 -26.28
C PRO A 126 -18.55 -4.48 -26.71
N ALA A 127 -18.36 -3.23 -27.15
CA ALA A 127 -17.06 -2.70 -27.58
C ALA A 127 -16.01 -2.70 -26.47
N PHE A 128 -16.41 -2.50 -25.21
CA PHE A 128 -15.49 -2.58 -24.09
C PHE A 128 -14.96 -4.01 -23.91
N ALA A 129 -15.87 -4.99 -23.93
CA ALA A 129 -15.50 -6.40 -23.85
C ALA A 129 -14.58 -6.81 -25.02
N ASP A 130 -14.92 -6.39 -26.24
CA ASP A 130 -14.11 -6.68 -27.44
C ASP A 130 -12.70 -6.12 -27.31
N LYS A 131 -12.58 -4.85 -26.89
CA LYS A 131 -11.29 -4.22 -26.67
C LYS A 131 -10.45 -4.99 -25.64
N ARG A 132 -11.03 -5.40 -24.52
CA ARG A 132 -10.31 -6.10 -23.44
C ARG A 132 -9.86 -7.51 -23.83
N TYR A 133 -10.74 -8.29 -24.43
CA TYR A 133 -10.42 -9.67 -24.79
C TYR A 133 -9.50 -9.76 -26.02
N SER A 134 -9.55 -8.81 -26.95
CA SER A 134 -8.64 -8.77 -28.11
C SER A 134 -7.21 -8.34 -27.74
N SER A 135 -7.07 -7.40 -26.79
CA SER A 135 -5.76 -6.86 -26.39
C SER A 135 -4.98 -7.72 -25.39
N CYS A 136 -5.62 -8.73 -24.79
CA CYS A 136 -5.05 -9.48 -23.69
C CYS A 136 -4.87 -10.96 -24.04
N ARG A 137 -3.81 -11.55 -23.47
CA ARG A 137 -3.52 -12.99 -23.53
C ARG A 137 -3.58 -13.55 -22.11
N ASN A 138 -3.89 -14.83 -21.96
CA ASN A 138 -3.76 -15.49 -20.66
C ASN A 138 -2.27 -15.73 -20.33
N GLU A 139 -1.99 -16.28 -19.14
CA GLU A 139 -0.62 -16.58 -18.68
C GLU A 139 0.14 -17.52 -19.64
N ASP A 140 -0.56 -18.38 -20.38
CA ASP A 140 0.01 -19.27 -21.39
C ASP A 140 0.22 -18.61 -22.77
N GLY A 141 0.00 -17.30 -22.88
CA GLY A 141 0.12 -16.55 -24.14
C GLY A 141 -1.01 -16.80 -25.15
N ARG A 142 -2.09 -17.47 -24.75
CA ARG A 142 -3.26 -17.76 -25.60
C ARG A 142 -4.30 -16.65 -25.55
N GLU A 143 -5.06 -16.54 -26.64
CA GLU A 143 -6.19 -15.62 -26.68
C GLU A 143 -7.25 -16.00 -25.66
N MET A 144 -7.69 -15.02 -24.89
CA MET A 144 -8.75 -15.24 -23.92
C MET A 144 -10.10 -15.37 -24.64
N ARG A 145 -10.86 -16.40 -24.29
CA ARG A 145 -12.20 -16.59 -24.85
C ARG A 145 -13.19 -15.63 -24.19
N ARG A 146 -13.75 -14.72 -25.00
CA ARG A 146 -14.83 -13.83 -24.57
C ARG A 146 -16.12 -14.61 -24.30
N PRO A 147 -16.75 -14.46 -23.13
CA PRO A 147 -18.09 -14.99 -22.88
C PRO A 147 -19.12 -14.37 -23.82
N SER A 148 -20.17 -15.12 -24.20
CA SER A 148 -21.24 -14.63 -25.08
C SER A 148 -22.01 -13.43 -24.51
N LYS A 149 -22.12 -13.37 -23.18
CA LYS A 149 -22.69 -12.24 -22.42
C LYS A 149 -21.74 -11.93 -21.26
N PRO A 150 -20.70 -11.11 -21.50
CA PRO A 150 -19.78 -10.67 -20.46
C PRO A 150 -20.53 -9.88 -19.39
N ASN A 151 -20.15 -10.05 -18.13
CA ASN A 151 -20.64 -9.26 -17.02
C ASN A 151 -19.46 -8.78 -16.19
N PHE A 152 -19.05 -7.53 -16.39
CA PHE A 152 -17.92 -6.95 -15.69
C PHE A 152 -18.35 -6.32 -14.36
N ARG A 153 -17.51 -6.49 -13.33
CA ARG A 153 -17.67 -5.85 -12.03
C ARG A 153 -16.36 -5.20 -11.63
N TRP A 154 -16.43 -4.00 -11.06
CA TRP A 154 -15.27 -3.38 -10.43
C TRP A 154 -14.71 -4.26 -9.33
N SER A 155 -13.39 -4.37 -9.31
CA SER A 155 -12.68 -5.19 -8.34
C SER A 155 -11.27 -4.67 -8.13
N PHE A 156 -10.69 -5.07 -7.00
CA PHE A 156 -9.28 -4.92 -6.73
C PHE A 156 -8.65 -6.32 -6.72
N SER A 157 -7.48 -6.43 -7.34
CA SER A 157 -6.58 -7.56 -7.17
C SER A 157 -5.33 -7.02 -6.50
N GLU A 158 -5.11 -7.44 -5.26
CA GLU A 158 -4.13 -6.81 -4.34
C GLU A 158 -4.46 -5.32 -4.14
N CYS A 159 -3.69 -4.43 -4.75
CA CYS A 159 -3.92 -2.99 -4.77
C CYS A 159 -4.16 -2.46 -6.19
N ASP A 160 -4.26 -3.29 -7.21
CA ASP A 160 -4.50 -2.83 -8.57
C ASP A 160 -6.01 -2.75 -8.83
N LEU A 161 -6.47 -1.63 -9.41
CA LEU A 161 -7.86 -1.42 -9.78
C LEU A 161 -8.11 -2.04 -11.16
N GLY A 162 -9.20 -2.77 -11.28
CA GLY A 162 -9.63 -3.32 -12.56
C GLY A 162 -11.09 -3.74 -12.58
N VAL A 163 -11.41 -4.58 -13.57
CA VAL A 163 -12.72 -5.20 -13.70
C VAL A 163 -12.58 -6.71 -13.81
N THR A 164 -13.42 -7.44 -13.09
CA THR A 164 -13.51 -8.89 -13.17
C THR A 164 -14.73 -9.30 -13.97
N GLU A 165 -14.56 -10.17 -14.96
CA GLU A 165 -15.71 -10.79 -15.63
C GLU A 165 -16.28 -11.91 -14.74
N ALA A 166 -17.55 -11.81 -14.39
CA ALA A 166 -18.16 -12.59 -13.32
C ALA A 166 -18.26 -14.10 -13.60
N LYS A 167 -18.29 -14.54 -14.87
CA LYS A 167 -18.43 -15.97 -15.21
C LYS A 167 -17.07 -16.68 -15.32
N SER A 168 -16.12 -16.02 -15.95
CA SER A 168 -14.78 -16.54 -16.22
C SER A 168 -13.80 -16.24 -15.11
N GLY A 169 -14.10 -15.28 -14.23
CA GLY A 169 -13.21 -14.84 -13.16
C GLY A 169 -12.01 -14.04 -13.64
N VAL A 170 -11.90 -13.76 -14.94
CA VAL A 170 -10.77 -13.04 -15.53
C VAL A 170 -10.75 -11.60 -15.02
N PHE A 171 -9.63 -11.21 -14.41
CA PHE A 171 -9.37 -9.85 -13.97
C PHE A 171 -8.62 -9.06 -15.04
N PHE A 172 -9.21 -7.96 -15.48
CA PHE A 172 -8.59 -7.00 -16.38
C PHE A 172 -8.12 -5.80 -15.58
N ARG A 173 -6.80 -5.71 -15.39
CA ARG A 173 -6.16 -4.59 -14.71
C ARG A 173 -6.31 -3.30 -15.53
N LEU A 174 -6.69 -2.21 -14.86
CA LEU A 174 -6.92 -0.91 -15.48
C LEU A 174 -5.98 0.17 -14.95
N PHE A 175 -5.63 0.10 -13.67
CA PHE A 175 -4.72 1.03 -13.04
C PHE A 175 -3.86 0.31 -12.00
N PHE A 176 -2.58 0.72 -11.94
CA PHE A 176 -1.59 0.15 -11.05
C PHE A 176 -1.53 0.99 -9.78
N ALA A 177 -1.54 0.32 -8.63
CA ALA A 177 -1.14 1.00 -7.41
C ALA A 177 0.33 1.46 -7.52
N PRO A 178 0.67 2.62 -6.91
CA PRO A 178 2.06 2.92 -6.61
C PRO A 178 2.64 1.77 -5.78
N ARG A 179 3.76 1.20 -6.23
CA ARG A 179 4.51 0.15 -5.54
C ARG A 179 5.76 0.73 -4.90
#